data_AF-A0A8C2B0M9-F1
#
_entry.id   AF-A0A8C2B0M9-F1
#
_cell.length_a   1.000
_cell.length_b   1.000
_cell.length_c   1.000
_cell.angle_alpha   90.00
_cell.angle_beta   90.00
_cell.angle_gamma   90.00
#
_symmetry.space_group_name_H-M   'P 1'
#
loop_
_entity.id
_entity.type
_entity.pdbx_description
1 polymer ?
#
loop_
_entity_poly.entity_id
_entity_poly.type
_entity_poly.pdbx_seq_one_letter_code
_entity_poly.pdbx_strand_id
1 'polypeptide(L)' 'MGGLTPSKKPSASQMGQKALKCTIELYIQSITCPGVVLPSQEDIYVSVRIMGQYQKSKCVPPVFPLLLHEKMVFVKVGLY' A
#
# COMPACT_ATOMS: atom_id res chain seq x y z
N MET A 1 30.36 31.52 -49.09
CA MET A 1 30.59 31.04 -47.71
C MET A 1 29.35 31.36 -46.90
N GLY A 2 28.36 30.46 -46.87
CA GLY A 2 27.12 30.64 -46.13
C GLY A 2 26.55 29.26 -45.82
N GLY A 3 26.92 28.71 -44.66
CA GLY A 3 26.48 27.40 -44.22
C GLY A 3 25.06 27.46 -43.67
N LEU A 4 24.13 26.75 -44.31
CA LEU A 4 22.84 26.42 -43.73
C LEU A 4 23.07 25.36 -42.63
N THR A 5 22.90 25.74 -41.37
CA THR A 5 22.88 24.80 -40.24
C THR A 5 21.57 24.00 -40.25
N PRO A 6 21.58 22.67 -40.08
CA PRO A 6 20.36 21.87 -40.05
C PRO A 6 19.52 22.16 -38.80
N SER A 7 18.23 22.44 -39.02
CA SER A 7 17.22 22.58 -37.98
C SER A 7 17.12 21.30 -37.14
N LYS A 8 17.30 21.43 -35.81
CA LYS A 8 17.06 20.34 -34.85
C LYS A 8 15.58 19.96 -34.90
N LYS A 9 15.26 18.84 -35.54
CA LYS A 9 13.96 18.17 -35.41
C LYS A 9 13.75 17.83 -33.93
N PRO A 10 12.58 18.12 -33.32
CA PRO A 10 12.26 17.64 -31.99
C PRO A 10 12.38 16.12 -32.00
N SER A 11 13.26 15.58 -31.16
CA SER A 11 13.37 14.15 -30.93
C SER A 11 12.01 13.63 -30.45
N ALA A 12 11.59 12.48 -30.97
CA ALA A 12 10.34 11.79 -30.66
C ALA A 12 10.32 11.24 -29.21
N SER A 13 10.56 12.10 -28.22
CA SER A 13 10.85 11.73 -26.83
C SER A 13 9.98 12.48 -25.83
N GLN A 14 8.71 12.73 -26.15
CA GLN A 14 7.73 13.23 -25.18
C GLN A 14 6.37 12.54 -25.36
N MET A 15 6.37 11.20 -25.36
CA MET A 15 5.17 10.50 -24.89
C MET A 15 5.14 10.65 -23.37
N GLY A 16 4.25 11.51 -22.87
CA GLY A 16 4.02 11.64 -21.43
C GLY A 16 3.64 10.28 -20.87
N GLN A 17 4.53 9.71 -20.06
CA GLN A 17 4.28 8.45 -19.35
C GLN A 17 3.03 8.63 -18.48
N LYS A 18 1.96 7.90 -18.81
CA LYS A 18 0.72 7.95 -18.02
C LYS A 18 0.97 7.10 -16.78
N ALA A 19 0.77 7.67 -15.59
CA ALA A 19 0.86 6.94 -14.34
C ALA A 19 -0.54 6.72 -13.76
N LEU A 20 -0.78 5.55 -13.19
CA LEU A 20 -1.99 5.23 -12.44
C LEU A 20 -1.67 5.18 -10.94
N LYS A 21 -2.56 5.75 -10.14
CA LYS A 21 -2.53 5.66 -8.68
C LYS A 21 -3.69 4.78 -8.22
N CYS A 22 -3.38 3.69 -7.52
CA CYS A 22 -4.36 2.86 -6.87
C CYS A 22 -4.21 3.01 -5.35
N THR A 23 -5.35 3.23 -4.68
CA THR A 23 -5.44 3.43 -3.23
C THR A 23 -6.43 2.42 -2.67
N ILE A 24 -6.04 1.70 -1.63
CA ILE A 24 -6.90 0.76 -0.89
C ILE A 24 -7.03 1.27 0.53
N GLU A 25 -8.27 1.40 0.99
CA GLU A 25 -8.60 1.67 2.38
C GLU A 25 -9.15 0.39 3.02
N LEU A 26 -8.42 -0.16 3.98
CA LEU A 26 -8.82 -1.33 4.74
C LEU A 26 -9.27 -0.89 6.13
N TYR A 27 -10.48 -1.27 6.51
CA TYR A 27 -11.05 -1.01 7.83
C TYR A 27 -11.19 -2.34 8.58
N ILE A 28 -10.49 -2.49 9.70
CA ILE A 28 -10.57 -3.68 10.55
C ILE A 28 -11.22 -3.30 11.87
N GLN A 29 -12.46 -3.74 12.08
CA GLN A 29 -13.19 -3.50 13.32
C GLN A 29 -12.73 -4.48 14.41
N SER A 30 -12.91 -5.77 14.17
CA SER A 30 -12.56 -6.83 15.10
C SER A 30 -12.20 -8.13 14.39
N ILE A 31 -11.37 -8.94 15.02
CA ILE A 31 -11.11 -10.33 14.60
C ILE A 31 -11.65 -11.27 15.67
N THR A 32 -12.49 -12.23 15.27
CA THR A 32 -13.09 -13.21 16.17
C THR A 32 -12.62 -14.61 15.82
N CYS A 33 -12.31 -15.44 16.81
CA CYS A 33 -11.97 -16.84 16.59
C CYS A 33 -12.54 -17.70 17.74
N PRO A 34 -13.80 -18.16 17.65
CA PRO A 34 -14.44 -18.92 18.72
C PRO A 34 -13.70 -20.23 19.01
N GLY A 35 -13.55 -20.58 20.29
CA GLY A 35 -12.91 -21.82 20.72
C GLY A 35 -11.38 -21.84 20.66
N VAL A 36 -10.75 -20.73 20.23
CA VAL A 36 -9.29 -20.60 20.20
C VAL A 36 -8.79 -19.86 21.44
N VAL A 37 -7.79 -20.44 22.08
CA VAL A 37 -6.99 -19.79 23.12
C VAL A 37 -5.64 -19.41 22.52
N LEU A 38 -5.26 -18.14 22.64
CA LEU A 38 -3.94 -17.71 22.20
C LEU A 38 -2.90 -18.20 23.22
N PRO A 39 -1.83 -18.88 22.77
CA PRO A 39 -0.87 -19.51 23.68
C PRO A 39 0.06 -18.52 24.38
N SER A 40 0.20 -17.30 23.83
CA SER A 40 1.01 -16.24 24.42
C SER A 40 0.14 -15.26 25.20
N GLN A 41 0.66 -14.79 26.33
CA GLN A 41 0.08 -13.72 27.14
C GLN A 41 0.52 -12.32 26.67
N GLU A 42 1.41 -12.24 25.69
CA GLU A 42 1.89 -10.96 25.14
C GLU A 42 0.83 -10.35 24.21
N ASP A 43 0.79 -9.02 24.17
CA ASP A 43 -0.07 -8.31 23.23
C ASP A 43 0.29 -8.68 21.79
N ILE A 44 -0.74 -8.83 20.95
CA ILE A 44 -0.60 -9.23 19.55
C ILE A 44 -1.06 -8.13 18.61
N TYR A 45 -0.62 -8.20 17.35
CA TYR A 45 -1.02 -7.28 16.30
C TYR A 45 -1.29 -8.02 15.00
N VAL A 46 -1.95 -7.35 14.06
CA VAL A 46 -2.18 -7.85 12.71
C VAL A 46 -1.20 -7.18 11.76
N SER A 47 -0.48 -7.99 10.98
CA SER A 47 0.33 -7.48 9.86
C SER A 47 -0.41 -7.73 8.55
N VAL A 48 -0.72 -6.66 7.82
CA VAL A 48 -1.41 -6.73 6.53
C VAL A 48 -0.44 -6.41 5.41
N ARG A 49 -0.43 -7.26 4.38
CA ARG A 49 0.32 -7.01 3.14
C ARG A 49 -0.63 -6.76 1.97
N ILE A 50 -0.57 -5.57 1.39
CA ILE A 50 -1.37 -5.20 0.21
C ILE A 50 -0.46 -4.46 -0.78
N MET A 51 -0.54 -4.82 -2.07
CA MET A 51 0.26 -4.21 -3.14
C MET A 51 1.79 -4.21 -2.92
N GLY A 52 2.29 -5.14 -2.11
CA GLY A 52 3.71 -5.25 -1.74
C GLY A 52 4.12 -4.40 -0.52
N GLN A 53 3.24 -3.52 -0.05
CA GLN A 53 3.41 -2.74 1.17
C GLN A 53 2.93 -3.53 2.39
N TYR A 54 3.56 -3.28 3.52
CA TYR A 54 3.21 -3.87 4.82
C TYR A 54 2.79 -2.78 5.79
N GLN A 55 1.71 -3.03 6.53
CA GLN A 55 1.31 -2.23 7.68
C GLN A 55 0.97 -3.15 8.85
N LYS A 56 1.26 -2.69 10.06
CA LYS A 56 0.94 -3.38 11.30
C LYS A 56 -0.12 -2.59 12.05
N SER A 57 -1.02 -3.29 12.72
CA SER A 57 -1.92 -2.65 13.67
C SER A 57 -1.20 -2.29 14.96
N LYS A 58 -1.88 -1.54 15.83
CA LYS A 58 -1.52 -1.49 17.25
C LYS A 58 -1.57 -2.88 17.88
N CYS A 59 -0.77 -3.05 18.93
CA CYS A 59 -0.85 -4.21 19.79
C CYS A 59 -2.13 -4.16 20.61
N VAL A 60 -2.78 -5.31 20.76
CA VAL A 60 -4.00 -5.50 21.53
C VAL A 60 -3.86 -6.75 22.40
N PRO A 61 -4.60 -6.85 23.53
CA PRO A 61 -4.57 -8.04 24.37
C PRO A 61 -4.84 -9.32 23.57
N PRO A 62 -4.18 -10.45 23.89
CA PRO A 62 -4.34 -11.71 23.18
C PRO A 62 -5.63 -12.45 23.59
N VAL A 63 -6.75 -11.76 23.55
CA VAL A 63 -8.07 -12.27 23.93
C VAL A 63 -9.08 -11.96 22.84
N PHE A 64 -9.75 -12.98 22.32
CA PHE A 64 -10.80 -12.78 21.32
C PHE A 64 -12.09 -12.22 21.98
N PRO A 65 -12.81 -11.31 21.30
CA PRO A 65 -12.50 -10.72 20.00
C PRO A 65 -11.36 -9.69 20.07
N LEU A 66 -10.44 -9.72 19.10
CA LEU A 66 -9.38 -8.72 18.98
C LEU A 66 -9.99 -7.43 18.43
N LEU A 67 -10.20 -6.43 19.30
CA LEU A 67 -10.78 -5.14 18.94
C LEU A 67 -9.69 -4.21 18.41
N LEU A 68 -9.70 -3.95 17.10
CA LEU A 68 -8.66 -3.18 16.42
C LEU A 68 -9.16 -1.77 16.11
N HIS A 69 -10.35 -1.66 15.51
CA HIS A 69 -10.95 -0.39 15.07
C HIS A 69 -9.98 0.51 14.28
N GLU A 70 -9.23 -0.09 13.36
CA GLU A 70 -8.19 0.60 12.60
C GLU A 70 -8.51 0.76 11.11
N LYS A 71 -8.05 1.90 10.57
CA LYS A 71 -8.00 2.15 9.13
C LYS A 71 -6.55 2.08 8.65
N MET A 72 -6.29 1.24 7.67
CA MET A 72 -5.01 1.15 6.96
C MET A 72 -5.17 1.64 5.52
N VAL A 73 -4.24 2.45 5.03
CA VAL A 73 -4.27 2.99 3.67
C VAL A 73 -3.04 2.55 2.89
N PHE A 74 -3.25 1.86 1.78
CA PHE A 74 -2.19 1.37 0.90
C PHE A 74 -2.25 2.13 -0.42
N VAL A 75 -1.12 2.64 -0.90
CA VAL A 75 -1.06 3.45 -2.13
C VAL A 75 0.05 2.93 -3.02
N LYS A 76 -0.27 2.54 -4.24
CA LYS A 76 0.73 2.19 -5.25
C LYS A 76 0.52 3.00 -6.51
N VAL A 77 1.60 3.62 -6.96
CA VAL A 77 1.69 4.33 -8.23
C VAL A 77 2.48 3.46 -9.20
N GLY A 78 1.92 3.20 -10.37
CA GLY A 78 2.57 2.43 -11.45
C GLY A 78 2.51 3.17 -12.77
N LEU A 79 3.55 3.02 -13.59
CA LEU A 79 3.56 3.52 -14.97
C LEU A 79 2.72 2.60 -15.86
N TYR A 80 2.05 3.17 -16.86
CA TYR A 80 1.21 2.50 -17.85
C TYR A 80 1.92 2.40 -19.20
#